data_AF-A0A973L696-F1
#
_entry.id   AF-A0A973L696-F1
#
_cell.length_a   1.000
_cell.length_b   1.000
_cell.length_c   1.000
_cell.angle_alpha   90.00
_cell.angle_beta   90.00
_cell.angle_gamma   90.00
#
_symmetry.space_group_name_H-M   'P 1'
#
loop_
_entity.id
_entity.type
_entity.pdbx_description
1 polymer ?
#
loop_
_entity_poly.entity_id
_entity_poly.type
_entity_poly.pdbx_seq_one_letter_code
_entity_poly.pdbx_strand_id
1 'polypeptide(L)'
;GGARLEPHSGAWNGQNVGYMVNVGDGVTYSNLGVSDRLDIGFAAAASGTFSLYVNGVKSQSVAFTATGDWGTFTEKTVTVNIPAGATVTLQHDAGDVPINVDYIQEPQQAEYGTLLGGAKGEIRSGATDGINVGYLANVGDGVTFNGLHASNKLAIGYAAAASGSLSLYVNGVKSQSVAFTATGDWGTFTEKTVSVNIPEGSTVTLQHDSGDTAVNVDFVDQ
;
A
#
# COMPACT_ATOMS: atom_id res chain seq x y z
N GLY A 1 -6.46 25.84 3.21
CA GLY A 1 -5.46 26.74 3.84
C GLY A 1 -4.39 27.14 2.83
N GLY A 2 -3.17 27.40 3.30
CA GLY A 2 -1.98 27.77 2.54
C GLY A 2 -1.25 26.61 1.84
N ALA A 3 -1.78 25.39 1.92
CA ALA A 3 -1.26 24.23 1.21
C ALA A 3 -1.20 24.48 -0.31
N ARG A 4 -0.10 24.06 -0.95
CA ARG A 4 0.06 24.21 -2.41
C ARG A 4 0.91 23.10 -3.00
N LEU A 5 0.65 22.80 -4.28
CA LEU A 5 1.50 21.92 -5.07
C LEU A 5 2.82 22.61 -5.38
N GLU A 6 3.92 21.89 -5.22
CA GLU A 6 5.25 22.35 -5.57
C GLU A 6 6.03 21.28 -6.33
N PRO A 7 6.84 21.69 -7.32
CA PRO A 7 7.68 20.75 -8.05
C PRO A 7 8.86 20.31 -7.17
N HIS A 8 9.05 19.00 -7.06
CA HIS A 8 10.22 18.42 -6.42
C HIS A 8 10.68 17.19 -7.19
N SER A 9 11.94 17.15 -7.63
CA SER A 9 12.44 16.02 -8.45
C SER A 9 12.49 14.69 -7.71
N GLY A 10 12.51 14.74 -6.38
CA GLY A 10 12.43 13.56 -5.51
C GLY A 10 11.01 13.12 -5.15
N ALA A 11 9.99 13.90 -5.49
CA ALA A 11 8.60 13.54 -5.27
C ALA A 11 8.08 12.64 -6.39
N TRP A 12 7.09 11.81 -6.07
CA TRP A 12 6.37 11.01 -7.03
C TRP A 12 5.71 11.90 -8.10
N ASN A 13 5.88 11.55 -9.38
CA ASN A 13 5.48 12.37 -10.52
C ASN A 13 6.03 13.81 -10.52
N GLY A 14 7.07 14.09 -9.72
CA GLY A 14 7.75 15.37 -9.68
C GLY A 14 7.02 16.47 -8.92
N GLN A 15 5.97 16.17 -8.15
CA GLN A 15 5.19 17.15 -7.39
C GLN A 15 4.80 16.64 -6.01
N ASN A 16 4.81 17.51 -5.01
CA ASN A 16 4.28 17.25 -3.68
C ASN A 16 3.35 18.39 -3.24
N VAL A 17 2.60 18.18 -2.17
CA VAL A 17 1.92 19.26 -1.43
C VAL A 17 2.80 19.73 -0.27
N GLY A 18 3.00 21.04 -0.16
CA GLY A 18 3.76 21.65 0.93
C GLY A 18 3.09 22.90 1.48
N TYR A 19 3.83 23.70 2.25
CA TYR A 19 3.39 24.99 2.84
C TYR A 19 2.25 24.84 3.84
N MET A 20 2.13 23.65 4.42
CA MET A 20 1.17 23.36 5.47
C MET A 20 1.76 23.76 6.83
N VAL A 21 1.80 25.08 7.08
CA VAL A 21 2.51 25.68 8.23
C VAL A 21 1.59 26.35 9.24
N ASN A 22 0.39 26.76 8.83
CA ASN A 22 -0.58 27.36 9.74
C ASN A 22 -1.60 26.30 10.18
N VAL A 23 -2.19 26.52 11.35
CA VAL A 23 -3.28 25.65 11.83
C VAL A 23 -4.41 25.63 10.81
N GLY A 24 -4.82 24.44 10.38
CA GLY A 24 -5.85 24.23 9.35
C GLY A 24 -5.33 24.15 7.91
N ASP A 25 -4.01 24.28 7.70
CA ASP A 25 -3.42 23.95 6.40
C ASP A 25 -3.35 22.43 6.24
N GLY A 26 -3.70 21.91 5.06
CA GLY A 26 -3.76 20.48 4.86
C GLY A 26 -4.09 20.10 3.42
N VAL A 27 -4.08 18.80 3.18
CA VAL A 27 -4.48 18.16 1.93
C VAL A 27 -5.54 17.11 2.20
N THR A 28 -6.60 17.09 1.39
CA THR A 28 -7.70 16.13 1.49
C THR A 28 -7.75 15.26 0.24
N TYR A 29 -7.74 13.96 0.46
CA TYR A 29 -7.97 12.92 -0.54
C TYR A 29 -9.37 12.36 -0.33
N SER A 30 -10.05 12.04 -1.43
CA SER A 30 -11.45 11.63 -1.41
C SER A 30 -11.63 10.33 -2.18
N ASN A 31 -12.69 9.59 -1.87
CA ASN A 31 -13.05 8.35 -2.54
C ASN A 31 -11.95 7.27 -2.40
N LEU A 32 -11.41 7.15 -1.19
CA LEU A 32 -10.49 6.05 -0.84
C LEU A 32 -11.25 4.71 -0.78
N GLY A 33 -10.52 3.61 -0.95
CA GLY A 33 -10.99 2.25 -0.81
C GLY A 33 -11.22 1.84 0.64
N VAL A 34 -11.42 0.54 0.86
CA VAL A 34 -11.39 -0.05 2.20
C VAL A 34 -9.94 -0.39 2.54
N SER A 35 -9.47 0.05 3.71
CA SER A 35 -8.14 -0.31 4.19
C SER A 35 -8.04 -0.22 5.71
N ASP A 36 -7.16 -1.02 6.31
CA ASP A 36 -6.77 -0.94 7.72
C ASP A 36 -5.48 -0.12 7.93
N ARG A 37 -4.87 0.37 6.84
CA ARG A 37 -3.64 1.14 6.83
C ARG A 37 -3.59 2.15 5.69
N LEU A 38 -2.65 3.08 5.80
CA LEU A 38 -2.35 4.05 4.77
C LEU A 38 -0.85 4.29 4.73
N ASP A 39 -0.27 4.23 3.54
CA ASP A 39 1.07 4.70 3.29
C ASP A 39 1.05 6.18 2.99
N ILE A 40 2.00 6.90 3.58
CA ILE A 40 2.17 8.33 3.42
C ILE A 40 3.61 8.58 2.96
N GLY A 41 3.77 8.99 1.71
CA GLY A 41 5.02 9.54 1.21
C GLY A 41 5.19 10.96 1.74
N PHE A 42 6.29 11.24 2.45
CA PHE A 42 6.49 12.52 3.11
C PHE A 42 7.95 12.96 3.14
N ALA A 43 8.16 14.27 3.30
CA ALA A 43 9.44 14.87 3.68
C ALA A 43 9.23 15.83 4.86
N ALA A 44 10.19 15.87 5.78
CA ALA A 44 10.09 16.69 6.98
C ALA A 44 11.47 17.21 7.42
N ALA A 45 11.60 18.52 7.62
CA ALA A 45 12.84 19.11 8.13
C ALA A 45 13.08 18.85 9.63
N ALA A 46 12.02 18.51 10.39
CA ALA A 46 12.10 18.21 11.82
C ALA A 46 11.14 17.06 12.17
N SER A 47 11.50 16.28 13.20
CA SER A 47 10.63 15.24 13.75
C SER A 47 9.52 15.86 14.59
N GLY A 48 8.33 15.27 14.55
CA GLY A 48 7.17 15.74 15.30
C GLY A 48 5.90 15.03 14.84
N THR A 49 4.74 15.65 15.05
CA THR A 49 3.47 15.10 14.59
C THR A 49 2.84 15.91 13.47
N PHE A 50 1.99 15.27 12.67
CA PHE A 50 1.01 15.90 11.78
C PHE A 50 -0.31 15.16 11.89
N SER A 51 -1.43 15.87 11.83
CA SER A 51 -2.73 15.28 12.19
C SER A 51 -3.41 14.60 11.01
N LEU A 52 -3.93 13.39 11.25
CA LEU A 52 -4.66 12.57 10.28
C LEU A 52 -6.14 12.53 10.67
N TYR A 53 -7.00 12.81 9.69
CA TYR A 53 -8.45 12.80 9.81
C TYR A 53 -9.05 11.83 8.82
N VAL A 54 -10.10 11.12 9.25
CA VAL A 54 -10.95 10.28 8.40
C VAL A 54 -12.37 10.80 8.49
N ASN A 55 -12.99 11.15 7.36
CA ASN A 55 -14.35 11.70 7.29
C ASN A 55 -14.56 12.91 8.22
N GLY A 56 -13.56 13.79 8.28
CA GLY A 56 -13.59 15.01 9.10
C GLY A 56 -13.41 14.78 10.61
N VAL A 57 -13.25 13.53 11.06
CA VAL A 57 -12.97 13.19 12.46
C VAL A 57 -11.47 12.92 12.62
N LYS A 58 -10.84 13.56 13.61
CA LYS A 58 -9.42 13.32 13.89
C LYS A 58 -9.22 11.86 14.30
N SER A 59 -8.45 11.13 13.50
CA SER A 59 -8.09 9.74 13.78
C SER A 59 -6.92 9.71 14.75
N GLN A 60 -5.83 10.39 14.43
CA GLN A 60 -4.61 10.41 15.25
C GLN A 60 -3.68 11.58 14.89
N SER A 61 -2.75 11.89 15.78
CA SER A 61 -1.56 12.69 15.46
C SER A 61 -0.44 11.72 15.07
N VAL A 62 -0.09 11.68 13.78
CA VAL A 62 0.89 10.75 13.23
C VAL A 62 2.28 11.30 13.50
N ALA A 63 3.15 10.48 14.12
CA ALA A 63 4.54 10.85 14.33
C ALA A 63 5.37 10.64 13.05
N PHE A 64 6.05 11.70 12.60
CA PHE A 64 6.97 11.71 11.47
C PHE A 64 8.40 11.96 11.96
N THR A 65 9.36 11.22 11.41
CA THR A 65 10.79 11.43 11.63
C THR A 65 11.32 12.41 10.61
N ALA A 66 12.25 13.29 11.00
CA ALA A 66 12.93 14.17 10.07
C ALA A 66 13.60 13.36 8.94
N THR A 67 13.42 13.80 7.69
CA THR A 67 14.08 13.24 6.51
C THR A 67 15.35 14.01 6.13
N GLY A 68 15.63 15.12 6.83
CA GLY A 68 16.84 15.92 6.69
C GLY A 68 16.64 17.21 5.90
N ASP A 69 15.75 17.20 4.91
CA ASP A 69 15.35 18.37 4.14
C ASP A 69 13.89 18.24 3.62
N TRP A 70 13.43 19.24 2.86
CA TRP A 70 12.07 19.29 2.30
C TRP A 70 11.89 18.46 1.01
N GLY A 71 12.97 17.83 0.55
CA GLY A 71 13.06 17.22 -0.77
C GLY A 71 13.46 15.74 -0.80
N THR A 72 13.87 15.22 0.34
CA THR A 72 14.20 13.83 0.60
C THR A 72 12.93 13.18 1.12
N PHE A 73 12.27 12.43 0.26
CA PHE A 73 11.03 11.74 0.58
C PHE A 73 11.31 10.32 1.10
N THR A 74 10.48 9.90 2.05
CA THR A 74 10.41 8.53 2.54
C THR A 74 8.94 8.19 2.78
N GLU A 75 8.65 6.91 2.99
CA GLU A 75 7.31 6.44 3.30
C GLU A 75 7.13 6.13 4.79
N LYS A 76 5.89 6.28 5.25
CA LYS A 76 5.42 5.77 6.52
C LYS A 76 4.04 5.15 6.37
N THR A 77 3.95 3.86 6.69
CA THR A 77 2.68 3.16 6.91
C THR A 77 2.10 3.56 8.26
N VAL A 78 0.81 3.92 8.27
CA VAL A 78 0.03 4.18 9.48
C VAL A 78 -1.15 3.22 9.55
N THR A 79 -1.34 2.57 10.69
CA THR A 79 -2.58 1.83 10.95
C THR A 79 -3.72 2.81 11.14
N VAL A 80 -4.75 2.72 10.30
CA VAL A 80 -5.93 3.58 10.31
C VAL A 80 -7.05 2.88 9.55
N ASN A 81 -8.24 2.80 10.14
CA ASN A 81 -9.39 2.25 9.45
C ASN A 81 -9.97 3.28 8.47
N ILE A 82 -9.92 2.96 7.18
CA ILE A 82 -10.46 3.74 6.07
C ILE A 82 -11.68 2.99 5.52
N PRO A 83 -12.90 3.50 5.73
CA PRO A 83 -14.09 2.94 5.10
C PRO A 83 -14.15 3.22 3.60
N ALA A 84 -14.86 2.39 2.85
CA ALA A 84 -15.13 2.61 1.44
C ALA A 84 -15.70 4.01 1.16
N GLY A 85 -15.12 4.71 0.19
CA GLY A 85 -15.52 6.05 -0.22
C GLY A 85 -15.13 7.15 0.78
N ALA A 86 -14.28 6.85 1.77
CA ALA A 86 -13.90 7.82 2.78
C ALA A 86 -13.09 8.99 2.21
N THR A 87 -13.07 10.06 2.99
CA THR A 87 -12.12 11.15 2.84
C THR A 87 -11.03 11.03 3.89
N VAL A 88 -9.78 11.22 3.47
CA VAL A 88 -8.61 11.30 4.35
C VAL A 88 -8.03 12.70 4.24
N THR A 89 -7.81 13.36 5.38
CA THR A 89 -7.13 14.67 5.42
C THR A 89 -5.90 14.60 6.29
N LEU A 90 -4.76 15.01 5.74
CA LEU A 90 -3.57 15.36 6.51
C LEU A 90 -3.63 16.87 6.77
N GLN A 91 -3.64 17.27 8.04
CA GLN A 91 -3.79 18.66 8.45
C GLN A 91 -2.77 19.04 9.53
N HIS A 92 -2.25 20.25 9.41
CA HIS A 92 -1.44 20.89 10.42
C HIS A 92 -2.34 21.44 11.54
N ASP A 93 -2.28 20.84 12.73
CA ASP A 93 -2.97 21.35 13.91
C ASP A 93 -2.02 22.10 14.85
N ALA A 94 -2.58 22.72 15.89
CA ALA A 94 -1.78 23.35 16.92
C ALA A 94 -0.84 22.32 17.59
N GLY A 95 0.47 22.56 17.50
CA GLY A 95 1.52 21.70 18.06
C GLY A 95 2.13 20.69 17.08
N ASP A 96 1.59 20.59 15.86
CA ASP A 96 2.20 19.80 14.80
C ASP A 96 3.47 20.48 14.24
N VAL A 97 4.29 19.70 13.53
CA VAL A 97 5.43 20.19 12.74
C VAL A 97 5.06 20.15 11.26
N PRO A 98 5.48 21.13 10.44
CA PRO A 98 5.17 21.09 9.02
C PRO A 98 5.83 19.89 8.32
N ILE A 99 5.08 19.27 7.41
CA ILE A 99 5.57 18.23 6.50
C ILE A 99 5.22 18.61 5.05
N ASN A 100 5.99 18.06 4.11
CA ASN A 100 5.57 17.92 2.72
C ASN A 100 4.94 16.54 2.55
N VAL A 101 3.79 16.47 1.89
CA VAL A 101 3.11 15.22 1.54
C VAL A 101 3.29 14.99 0.05
N ASP A 102 3.88 13.88 -0.32
CA ASP A 102 4.07 13.46 -1.71
C ASP A 102 2.80 12.76 -2.22
N TYR A 103 2.53 11.58 -1.66
CA TYR A 103 1.35 10.79 -1.94
C TYR A 103 0.75 10.22 -0.65
N ILE A 104 -0.48 9.76 -0.76
CA ILE A 104 -1.00 8.74 0.14
C ILE A 104 -1.44 7.54 -0.72
N GLN A 105 -1.30 6.34 -0.18
CA GLN A 105 -1.66 5.11 -0.87
C GLN A 105 -2.25 4.08 0.10
N GLU A 106 -3.26 3.37 -0.37
CA GLU A 106 -3.80 2.18 0.29
C GLU A 106 -3.17 0.94 -0.37
N PRO A 107 -3.10 -0.21 0.33
CA PRO A 107 -2.67 -1.46 -0.27
C PRO A 107 -3.44 -1.77 -1.54
N GLN A 108 -2.74 -2.18 -2.59
CA GLN A 108 -3.37 -2.56 -3.86
C GLN A 108 -4.09 -3.89 -3.70
N GLN A 109 -5.42 -3.88 -3.76
CA GLN A 109 -6.23 -5.09 -3.64
C GLN A 109 -6.09 -5.98 -4.88
N ALA A 110 -6.05 -7.29 -4.67
CA ALA A 110 -5.81 -8.27 -5.71
C ALA A 110 -6.97 -8.37 -6.71
N GLU A 111 -8.20 -8.16 -6.26
CA GLU A 111 -9.41 -8.18 -7.09
C GLU A 111 -9.47 -7.03 -8.10
N TYR A 112 -8.69 -5.97 -7.89
CA TYR A 112 -8.49 -4.89 -8.88
C TYR A 112 -7.28 -5.12 -9.78
N GLY A 113 -6.48 -6.17 -9.51
CA GLY A 113 -5.37 -6.60 -10.34
C GLY A 113 -5.79 -7.26 -11.65
N THR A 114 -4.84 -7.41 -12.57
CA THR A 114 -5.06 -8.18 -13.80
C THR A 114 -4.95 -9.68 -13.49
N LEU A 115 -6.08 -10.37 -13.52
CA LEU A 115 -6.15 -11.82 -13.25
C LEU A 115 -5.61 -12.62 -14.45
N LEU A 116 -4.83 -13.66 -14.15
CA LEU A 116 -4.19 -14.54 -15.12
C LEU A 116 -4.75 -15.97 -15.03
N GLY A 117 -4.79 -16.66 -16.17
CA GLY A 117 -5.21 -18.06 -16.22
C GLY A 117 -6.64 -18.27 -15.69
N GLY A 118 -6.79 -19.22 -14.76
CA GLY A 118 -8.03 -19.55 -14.05
C GLY A 118 -8.27 -18.77 -12.75
N ALA A 119 -7.43 -17.78 -12.43
CA ALA A 119 -7.59 -16.95 -11.24
C ALA A 119 -8.92 -16.20 -11.26
N LYS A 120 -9.53 -16.04 -10.08
CA LYS A 120 -10.80 -15.31 -9.93
C LYS A 120 -10.97 -14.70 -8.56
N GLY A 121 -11.75 -13.62 -8.51
CA GLY A 121 -12.23 -13.03 -7.26
C GLY A 121 -13.14 -14.00 -6.49
N GLU A 122 -12.96 -14.07 -5.18
CA GLU A 122 -13.76 -14.84 -4.24
C GLU A 122 -14.25 -13.94 -3.11
N ILE A 123 -15.55 -14.02 -2.78
CA ILE A 123 -16.09 -13.33 -1.60
C ILE A 123 -15.60 -14.07 -0.34
N ARG A 124 -14.81 -13.38 0.48
CA ARG A 124 -14.30 -13.85 1.77
C ARG A 124 -14.38 -12.71 2.78
N SER A 125 -15.16 -12.86 3.83
CA SER A 125 -15.30 -11.82 4.87
C SER A 125 -14.02 -11.47 5.63
N GLY A 126 -12.98 -12.32 5.53
CA GLY A 126 -11.66 -12.06 6.12
C GLY A 126 -10.72 -11.26 5.22
N ALA A 127 -11.08 -11.05 3.95
CA ALA A 127 -10.35 -10.22 3.00
C ALA A 127 -10.62 -8.73 3.25
N THR A 128 -9.69 -7.85 2.90
CA THR A 128 -9.71 -6.43 3.29
C THR A 128 -10.94 -5.67 2.74
N ASP A 129 -11.31 -5.89 1.47
CA ASP A 129 -12.57 -5.40 0.86
C ASP A 129 -13.64 -6.50 0.73
N GLY A 130 -13.49 -7.58 1.51
CA GLY A 130 -14.38 -8.74 1.46
C GLY A 130 -14.23 -9.62 0.21
N ILE A 131 -13.26 -9.32 -0.65
CA ILE A 131 -12.93 -10.08 -1.86
C ILE A 131 -11.41 -10.33 -1.87
N ASN A 132 -11.00 -11.55 -2.21
CA ASN A 132 -9.60 -11.86 -2.52
C ASN A 132 -9.51 -12.48 -3.92
N VAL A 133 -8.30 -12.68 -4.44
CA VAL A 133 -8.05 -13.54 -5.60
C VAL A 133 -7.66 -14.94 -5.15
N GLY A 134 -8.35 -15.95 -5.68
CA GLY A 134 -8.03 -17.36 -5.45
C GLY A 134 -7.98 -18.15 -6.74
N TYR A 135 -8.06 -19.49 -6.59
CA TYR A 135 -7.93 -20.44 -7.69
C TYR A 135 -6.57 -20.39 -8.39
N LEU A 136 -5.53 -20.04 -7.63
CA LEU A 136 -4.14 -20.03 -8.09
C LEU A 136 -3.53 -21.43 -7.99
N ALA A 137 -4.08 -22.39 -8.74
CA ALA A 137 -3.81 -23.83 -8.55
C ALA A 137 -3.18 -24.53 -9.76
N ASN A 138 -3.17 -23.87 -10.92
CA ASN A 138 -2.58 -24.39 -12.15
C ASN A 138 -1.47 -23.46 -12.63
N VAL A 139 -0.54 -24.03 -13.39
CA VAL A 139 0.54 -23.26 -14.01
C VAL A 139 -0.02 -22.13 -14.86
N GLY A 140 0.38 -20.89 -14.55
CA GLY A 140 -0.06 -19.67 -15.23
C GLY A 140 -1.22 -18.95 -14.55
N ASP A 141 -1.83 -19.51 -13.50
CA ASP A 141 -2.81 -18.80 -12.69
C ASP A 141 -2.11 -17.73 -11.84
N GLY A 142 -2.66 -16.52 -11.74
CA GLY A 142 -2.01 -15.46 -10.99
C GLY A 142 -2.76 -14.14 -10.98
N VAL A 143 -2.12 -13.13 -10.41
CA VAL A 143 -2.59 -11.75 -10.40
C VAL A 143 -1.41 -10.80 -10.62
N THR A 144 -1.61 -9.81 -11.50
CA THR A 144 -0.63 -8.74 -11.78
C THR A 144 -1.13 -7.40 -11.25
N PHE A 145 -0.28 -6.76 -10.46
CA PHE A 145 -0.42 -5.41 -9.94
C PHE A 145 0.42 -4.44 -10.77
N ASN A 146 -0.06 -3.21 -10.97
CA ASN A 146 0.54 -2.25 -11.89
C ASN A 146 0.84 -0.93 -11.17
N GLY A 147 1.88 -0.23 -11.63
CA GLY A 147 2.19 1.11 -11.16
C GLY A 147 2.57 1.14 -9.68
N LEU A 148 3.29 0.12 -9.22
CA LEU A 148 3.86 0.12 -7.87
C LEU A 148 4.95 1.19 -7.76
N HIS A 149 5.03 1.81 -6.60
CA HIS A 149 6.07 2.76 -6.23
C HIS A 149 7.43 2.08 -6.05
N ALA A 150 8.49 2.87 -5.94
CA ALA A 150 9.80 2.31 -5.63
C ALA A 150 9.85 1.73 -4.21
N SER A 151 10.19 0.44 -4.07
CA SER A 151 10.42 -0.19 -2.76
C SER A 151 11.47 -1.32 -2.83
N ASN A 152 12.02 -1.66 -1.67
CA ASN A 152 12.91 -2.82 -1.49
C ASN A 152 12.22 -3.98 -0.74
N LYS A 153 10.93 -3.84 -0.43
CA LYS A 153 10.09 -4.82 0.22
C LYS A 153 8.73 -4.88 -0.45
N LEU A 154 8.05 -6.00 -0.26
CA LEU A 154 6.66 -6.19 -0.66
C LEU A 154 5.96 -6.97 0.44
N ALA A 155 4.96 -6.36 1.06
CA ALA A 155 3.98 -7.04 1.89
C ALA A 155 2.90 -7.66 1.00
N ILE A 156 2.53 -8.90 1.30
CA ILE A 156 1.54 -9.67 0.55
C ILE A 156 0.51 -10.18 1.55
N GLY A 157 -0.73 -9.69 1.45
CA GLY A 157 -1.88 -10.24 2.15
C GLY A 157 -2.26 -11.57 1.50
N TYR A 158 -2.34 -12.64 2.29
CA TYR A 158 -2.56 -13.98 1.76
C TYR A 158 -3.32 -14.90 2.72
N ALA A 159 -3.96 -15.93 2.16
CA ALA A 159 -4.51 -17.07 2.90
C ALA A 159 -4.09 -18.39 2.26
N ALA A 160 -3.83 -19.41 3.08
CA ALA A 160 -3.41 -20.72 2.60
C ALA A 160 -3.84 -21.84 3.56
N ALA A 161 -4.71 -22.75 3.11
CA ALA A 161 -5.19 -23.85 3.96
C ALA A 161 -4.07 -24.83 4.38
N ALA A 162 -3.04 -24.96 3.55
CA ALA A 162 -1.76 -25.60 3.85
C ALA A 162 -0.62 -24.69 3.38
N SER A 163 0.61 -24.94 3.82
CA SER A 163 1.75 -24.15 3.34
C SER A 163 1.84 -24.23 1.81
N GLY A 164 2.06 -23.08 1.17
CA GLY A 164 2.00 -22.92 -0.27
C GLY A 164 3.18 -22.14 -0.82
N SER A 165 3.21 -21.92 -2.12
CA SER A 165 4.19 -21.03 -2.76
C SER A 165 3.62 -20.40 -4.02
N LEU A 166 4.05 -19.18 -4.33
CA LEU A 166 3.83 -18.54 -5.61
C LEU A 166 5.15 -17.94 -6.10
N SER A 167 5.31 -17.88 -7.41
CA SER A 167 6.42 -17.21 -8.05
C SER A 167 6.14 -15.71 -8.19
N LEU A 168 7.05 -14.90 -7.68
CA LEU A 168 7.01 -13.44 -7.74
C LEU A 168 7.81 -12.95 -8.94
N TYR A 169 7.18 -12.13 -9.78
CA TYR A 169 7.80 -11.48 -10.93
C TYR A 169 7.77 -9.96 -10.75
N VAL A 170 8.82 -9.28 -11.21
CA VAL A 170 8.87 -7.83 -11.34
C VAL A 170 9.13 -7.51 -12.80
N ASN A 171 8.27 -6.70 -13.43
CA ASN A 171 8.36 -6.34 -14.85
C ASN A 171 8.51 -7.57 -15.78
N GLY A 172 7.76 -8.64 -15.48
CA GLY A 172 7.78 -9.89 -16.25
C GLY A 172 9.00 -10.78 -16.05
N VAL A 173 9.96 -10.38 -15.20
CA VAL A 173 11.14 -11.19 -14.86
C VAL A 173 10.94 -11.84 -13.50
N LYS A 174 11.12 -13.17 -13.43
CA LYS A 174 11.00 -13.91 -12.17
C LYS A 174 12.04 -13.42 -11.17
N SER A 175 11.57 -12.89 -10.05
CA SER A 175 12.41 -12.42 -8.94
C SER A 175 12.74 -13.57 -8.00
N GLN A 176 11.74 -14.29 -7.51
CA GLN A 176 11.90 -15.39 -6.55
C GLN A 176 10.65 -16.28 -6.50
N SER A 177 10.76 -17.46 -5.88
CA SER A 177 9.59 -18.20 -5.38
C SER A 177 9.37 -17.83 -3.92
N VAL A 178 8.13 -17.46 -3.58
CA VAL A 178 7.73 -17.01 -2.26
C VAL A 178 7.02 -18.14 -1.56
N ALA A 179 7.58 -18.62 -0.44
CA ALA A 179 6.94 -19.64 0.39
C ALA A 179 5.99 -19.01 1.41
N PHE A 180 4.76 -19.52 1.50
CA PHE A 180 3.72 -19.05 2.40
C PHE A 180 3.44 -20.11 3.47
N THR A 181 3.42 -19.72 4.74
CA THR A 181 3.04 -20.63 5.83
C THR A 181 1.54 -20.80 5.85
N ALA A 182 1.05 -22.00 6.18
CA ALA A 182 -0.38 -22.25 6.34
C ALA A 182 -1.02 -21.25 7.30
N THR A 183 -2.14 -20.67 6.90
CA THR A 183 -3.03 -19.88 7.77
C THR A 183 -4.16 -20.73 8.36
N GLY A 184 -4.33 -21.97 7.87
CA GLY A 184 -5.25 -22.97 8.40
C GLY A 184 -6.54 -23.12 7.61
N ASP A 185 -6.90 -22.13 6.78
CA ASP A 185 -8.01 -22.19 5.83
C ASP A 185 -7.79 -21.18 4.67
N TRP A 186 -8.76 -21.08 3.75
CA TRP A 186 -8.72 -20.20 2.56
C TRP A 186 -9.29 -18.79 2.78
N GLY A 187 -9.72 -18.45 3.99
CA GLY A 187 -10.37 -17.18 4.35
C GLY A 187 -9.78 -16.49 5.59
N THR A 188 -8.79 -17.10 6.25
CA THR A 188 -7.99 -16.54 7.33
C THR A 188 -6.75 -15.93 6.71
N PHE A 189 -6.73 -14.61 6.65
CA PHE A 189 -5.66 -13.84 6.02
C PHE A 189 -4.60 -13.43 7.03
N THR A 190 -3.36 -13.40 6.57
CA THR A 190 -2.21 -12.81 7.25
C THR A 190 -1.31 -12.16 6.21
N GLU A 191 -0.24 -11.52 6.66
CA GLU A 191 0.72 -10.87 5.78
C GLU A 191 2.06 -11.60 5.75
N LYS A 192 2.68 -11.63 4.58
CA LYS A 192 4.10 -11.95 4.42
C LYS A 192 4.83 -10.81 3.74
N THR A 193 5.84 -10.26 4.40
CA THR A 193 6.79 -9.35 3.78
C THR A 193 7.96 -10.12 3.16
N VAL A 194 8.34 -9.77 1.94
CA VAL A 194 9.53 -10.28 1.25
C VAL A 194 10.44 -9.15 0.83
N SER A 195 11.76 -9.39 0.82
CA SER A 195 12.70 -8.45 0.21
C SER A 195 12.69 -8.62 -1.31
N VAL A 196 12.43 -7.54 -2.02
CA VAL A 196 12.39 -7.50 -3.49
C VAL A 196 12.61 -6.07 -3.96
N ASN A 197 13.45 -5.87 -4.97
CA ASN A 197 13.62 -4.55 -5.56
C ASN A 197 12.51 -4.28 -6.57
N ILE A 198 11.64 -3.33 -6.27
CA ILE A 198 10.55 -2.84 -7.11
C ILE A 198 10.93 -1.43 -7.56
N PRO A 199 11.32 -1.24 -8.84
CA PRO A 199 11.49 0.10 -9.39
C PRO A 199 10.17 0.86 -9.46
N GLU A 200 10.23 2.19 -9.44
CA GLU A 200 9.07 3.06 -9.63
C GLU A 200 8.29 2.73 -10.92
N GLY A 201 6.96 2.69 -10.82
CA GLY A 201 6.05 2.37 -11.91
C GLY A 201 6.04 0.91 -12.34
N SER A 202 6.66 0.00 -11.59
CA SER A 202 6.79 -1.40 -12.00
C SER A 202 5.48 -2.19 -11.94
N THR A 203 5.46 -3.29 -12.68
CA THR A 203 4.47 -4.35 -12.48
C THR A 203 5.02 -5.43 -11.55
N VAL A 204 4.13 -5.98 -10.73
CA VAL A 204 4.42 -7.12 -9.86
C VAL A 204 3.39 -8.21 -10.13
N THR A 205 3.84 -9.44 -10.37
CA THR A 205 2.94 -10.59 -10.58
C THR A 205 3.21 -11.66 -9.54
N LEU A 206 2.15 -12.15 -8.90
CA LEU A 206 2.16 -13.39 -8.13
C LEU A 206 1.51 -14.48 -8.98
N GLN A 207 2.28 -15.47 -9.40
CA GLN A 207 1.86 -16.52 -10.33
C GLN A 207 2.17 -17.92 -9.79
N HIS A 208 1.27 -18.86 -10.00
CA HIS A 208 1.53 -20.27 -9.81
C HIS A 208 2.37 -20.79 -10.99
N ASP A 209 3.63 -21.15 -10.76
CA ASP A 209 4.47 -21.83 -11.73
C ASP A 209 4.54 -23.35 -11.49
N SER A 210 5.18 -24.08 -12.41
CA SER A 210 5.48 -25.50 -12.17
C SER A 210 6.26 -25.69 -10.87
N GLY A 211 5.67 -26.44 -9.93
CA GLY A 211 6.25 -26.72 -8.61
C GLY A 211 5.73 -25.81 -7.50
N ASP A 212 4.92 -24.80 -7.82
CA ASP A 212 4.23 -23.99 -6.82
C ASP A 212 3.01 -24.72 -6.24
N THR A 213 2.47 -24.17 -5.15
CA THR A 213 1.34 -24.76 -4.41
C THR A 213 0.35 -23.66 -4.04
N ALA A 214 -0.94 -23.95 -4.18
CA ALA A 214 -2.01 -22.95 -4.14
C ALA A 214 -2.00 -22.03 -2.90
N VAL A 215 -2.21 -20.74 -3.15
CA VAL A 215 -2.32 -19.64 -2.18
C VAL A 215 -3.38 -18.67 -2.68
N ASN A 216 -4.17 -18.09 -1.78
CA ASN A 216 -5.08 -16.97 -2.06
C ASN A 216 -4.35 -15.65 -1.75
N VAL A 217 -4.54 -14.64 -2.59
CA VAL A 217 -3.92 -13.30 -2.45
C VAL A 217 -5.01 -12.26 -2.21
N ASP A 218 -4.84 -11.43 -1.19
CA ASP A 218 -5.76 -10.34 -0.81
C ASP A 218 -5.29 -9.01 -1.36
N PHE A 219 -4.06 -8.61 -1.05
CA PHE A 219 -3.48 -7.34 -1.48
C PHE A 219 -1.96 -7.44 -1.59
N VAL A 220 -1.35 -6.41 -2.16
CA VAL A 220 0.07 -6.09 -1.99
C VAL A 220 0.27 -4.68 -1.48
N ASP A 221 1.33 -4.49 -0.70
CA ASP A 221 1.70 -3.22 -0.06
C ASP A 221 3.22 -3.06 -0.05
N GLN A 222 3.74 -1.83 -0.11
CA GLN A 222 5.14 -1.55 -0.46
C GLN A 222 6.01 -1.16 0.74
#